data_AF-A0A228Q3Z1-F1
#
_entry.id   AF-A0A228Q3Z1-F1
#
_cell.length_a   1.000
_cell.length_b   1.000
_cell.length_c   1.000
_cell.angle_alpha   90.00
_cell.angle_beta   90.00
_cell.angle_gamma   90.00
#
_symmetry.space_group_name_H-M   'P 1'
#
loop_
_entity.id
_entity.type
_entity.pdbx_description
1 polymer ?
#
loop_
_entity_poly.entity_id
_entity_poly.type
_entity_poly.pdbx_seq_one_letter_code
_entity_poly.pdbx_strand_id
1 'polypeptide(L)'
;MRLIVSAYSGLEQLDHPRTNENGDPVDVFCVRLDAAVRFPHRASDLDMARIYRYRNSFEFSAGTYVMHDIFRERLAEIADYPAISIGAARICHTNGAIAAKDGPFKELIDFSITSGTIGTRTSAKLADDFSRFLGAIDADCDHLFAELYRNWYFAFCLAENCGAVQLS
;
A
#
# COMPACT_ATOMS: atom_id res chain seq x y z
N MET A 1 3.51 11.35 -13.75
CA MET A 1 3.94 11.18 -12.35
C MET A 1 4.16 9.68 -12.10
N ARG A 2 5.21 9.31 -11.38
CA ARG A 2 5.43 7.93 -10.93
C ARG A 2 4.93 7.80 -9.50
N LEU A 3 4.46 6.61 -9.13
CA LEU A 3 4.08 6.25 -7.77
C LEU A 3 5.24 5.49 -7.13
N ILE A 4 5.83 6.07 -6.10
CA ILE A 4 6.85 5.43 -5.28
C ILE A 4 6.17 4.82 -4.06
N VAL A 5 6.58 3.60 -3.73
CA VAL A 5 6.09 2.86 -2.57
C VAL A 5 7.27 2.59 -1.66
N SER A 6 7.20 3.09 -0.43
CA SER A 6 8.22 2.90 0.59
C SER A 6 7.62 2.13 1.76
N ALA A 7 8.21 0.99 2.08
CA ALA A 7 7.85 0.15 3.21
C ALA A 7 8.89 0.27 4.31
N TYR A 8 8.45 0.29 5.56
CA TYR A 8 9.27 0.44 6.75
C TYR A 8 8.92 -0.64 7.76
N SER A 9 9.87 -1.06 8.58
CA SER A 9 9.63 -1.95 9.73
C SER A 9 10.33 -1.48 10.99
N GLY A 10 9.82 -1.91 12.16
CA GLY A 10 10.33 -1.51 13.46
C GLY A 10 10.24 0.00 13.67
N LEU A 11 9.08 0.58 13.37
CA LEU A 11 8.78 1.98 13.61
C LEU A 11 8.73 2.27 15.11
N GLU A 12 9.52 3.25 15.52
CA GLU A 12 9.58 3.75 16.88
C GLU A 12 9.33 5.26 16.86
N GLN A 13 8.31 5.70 17.57
CA GLN A 13 7.96 7.11 17.65
C GLN A 13 9.07 7.90 18.35
N LEU A 14 9.44 9.06 17.79
CA LEU A 14 10.41 9.96 18.39
C LEU A 14 9.71 11.08 19.17
N ASP A 15 10.17 11.34 20.39
CA ASP A 15 9.63 12.43 21.23
C ASP A 15 10.11 13.82 20.79
N HIS A 16 11.39 13.91 20.40
CA HIS A 16 12.05 15.17 20.02
C HIS A 16 12.86 15.02 18.72
N PRO A 17 12.18 14.78 17.58
CA PRO A 17 12.85 14.65 16.29
C PRO A 17 13.42 16.00 15.82
N ARG A 18 14.58 15.97 15.17
CA ARG A 18 15.11 17.15 14.48
C ARG A 18 14.49 17.27 13.10
N THR A 19 13.86 18.41 12.81
CA THR A 19 13.19 18.65 11.52
C THR A 19 13.78 19.84 10.78
N ASN A 20 13.66 19.81 9.46
CA ASN A 20 13.91 20.97 8.61
C ASN A 20 12.71 21.94 8.62
N GLU A 21 12.77 23.00 7.81
CA GLU A 21 11.71 24.03 7.69
C GLU A 21 10.37 23.46 7.19
N ASN A 22 10.40 22.35 6.45
CA ASN A 22 9.21 21.67 5.92
C ASN A 22 8.62 20.66 6.91
N GLY A 23 9.25 20.48 8.09
CA GLY A 23 8.84 19.48 9.07
C GLY A 23 9.32 18.06 8.78
N ASP A 24 10.18 17.87 7.76
CA ASP A 24 10.75 16.56 7.45
C ASP A 24 11.94 16.25 8.36
N PRO A 25 12.15 14.98 8.74
CA PRO A 25 13.28 14.60 9.58
C PRO A 25 14.61 14.90 8.91
N VAL A 26 15.55 15.45 9.68
CA VAL A 26 16.95 15.65 9.25
C VAL A 26 17.79 14.40 9.53
N ASP A 27 17.39 13.62 10.53
CA ASP A 27 18.07 12.41 10.93
C ASP A 27 17.87 11.27 9.92
N VAL A 28 18.93 10.51 9.68
CA VAL A 28 18.85 9.29 8.86
C VAL A 28 17.97 8.23 9.54
N PHE A 29 17.38 7.34 8.75
CA PHE A 29 16.48 6.29 9.22
C PHE A 29 15.24 6.82 9.96
N CYS A 30 14.84 8.06 9.66
CA CYS A 30 13.63 8.67 10.19
C CYS A 30 12.67 9.01 9.05
N VAL A 31 11.37 8.90 9.30
CA VAL A 31 10.33 9.16 8.32
C VAL A 31 9.16 9.91 8.97
N ARG A 32 8.61 10.88 8.23
CA ARG A 32 7.31 11.47 8.49
C ARG A 32 6.30 10.80 7.55
N LEU A 33 5.23 10.26 8.12
CA LEU A 33 4.22 9.51 7.37
C LEU A 33 3.08 10.43 6.91
N ASP A 34 2.55 10.18 5.72
CA ASP A 34 1.49 11.00 5.14
C ASP A 34 0.11 10.36 5.30
N ALA A 35 -0.81 11.11 5.91
CA ALA A 35 -2.17 10.65 6.14
C ALA A 35 -2.97 10.54 4.83
N ALA A 36 -3.60 9.39 4.59
CA ALA A 36 -4.64 9.27 3.60
C ALA A 36 -5.97 9.80 4.18
N VAL A 37 -6.26 11.09 4.03
CA VAL A 37 -7.41 11.78 4.67
C VAL A 37 -8.76 11.09 4.41
N ARG A 38 -8.94 10.51 3.22
CA ARG A 38 -10.17 9.78 2.85
C ARG A 38 -10.22 8.35 3.39
N PHE A 39 -9.11 7.84 3.92
CA PHE A 39 -8.93 6.46 4.36
C PHE A 39 -8.25 6.38 5.74
N PRO A 40 -8.71 7.12 6.76
CA PRO A 40 -8.01 7.26 8.04
C PRO A 40 -7.85 5.91 8.77
N HIS A 41 -8.76 4.97 8.53
CA HIS A 41 -8.73 3.65 9.15
C HIS A 41 -7.64 2.73 8.60
N ARG A 42 -6.96 3.08 7.51
CA ARG A 42 -5.91 2.24 6.89
C ARG A 42 -4.60 2.25 7.69
N ALA A 43 -4.40 3.26 8.55
CA ALA A 43 -3.21 3.40 9.38
C ALA A 43 -3.57 3.88 10.80
N SER A 44 -4.67 3.36 11.37
CA SER A 44 -5.19 3.78 12.68
C SER A 44 -4.27 3.49 13.87
N ASP A 45 -3.28 2.63 13.67
CA ASP A 45 -2.24 2.22 14.62
C ASP A 45 -1.03 3.17 14.64
N LEU A 46 -1.04 4.22 13.82
CA LEU A 46 0.04 5.19 13.67
C LEU A 46 -0.47 6.62 13.89
N ASP A 47 0.36 7.46 14.49
CA ASP A 47 0.12 8.89 14.68
C ASP A 47 0.81 9.68 13.55
N MET A 48 0.01 10.11 12.58
CA MET A 48 0.49 10.83 11.39
C MET A 48 1.09 12.21 11.70
N ALA A 49 0.92 12.73 12.93
CA ALA A 49 1.56 13.97 13.36
C ALA A 49 2.99 13.75 13.90
N ARG A 50 3.47 12.50 13.94
CA ARG A 50 4.76 12.13 14.53
C ARG A 50 5.78 11.73 13.48
N ILE A 51 7.04 11.78 13.89
CA ILE A 51 8.16 11.24 13.14
C ILE A 51 8.57 9.94 13.80
N TYR A 52 8.85 8.96 12.97
CA TYR A 52 9.26 7.63 13.38
C TYR A 52 10.68 7.36 12.95
N ARG A 53 11.45 6.71 13.81
CA ARG A 53 12.65 6.00 13.39
C ARG A 53 12.25 4.62 12.89
N TYR A 54 12.81 4.17 11.78
CA TYR A 54 12.61 2.81 11.28
C TYR A 54 13.90 1.99 11.37
N ARG A 55 13.77 0.67 11.45
CA ARG A 55 14.90 -0.27 11.46
C ARG A 55 15.35 -0.65 10.05
N ASN A 56 14.39 -1.01 9.21
CA ASN A 56 14.63 -1.39 7.81
C ASN A 56 13.64 -0.66 6.91
N SER A 57 14.03 -0.48 5.65
CA SER A 57 13.16 0.08 4.61
C SER A 57 13.34 -0.66 3.28
N PHE A 58 12.30 -0.66 2.48
CA PHE A 58 12.30 -1.14 1.10
C PHE A 58 11.53 -0.17 0.23
N GLU A 59 12.05 0.15 -0.95
CA GLU A 59 11.40 1.08 -1.87
C GLU A 59 11.34 0.49 -3.28
N PHE A 60 10.23 0.71 -3.96
CA PHE A 60 10.06 0.37 -5.37
C PHE A 60 9.11 1.35 -6.07
N SER A 61 9.19 1.38 -7.40
CA SER A 61 8.25 2.11 -8.23
C SER A 61 7.07 1.21 -8.59
N ALA A 62 5.85 1.62 -8.23
CA ALA A 62 4.61 0.99 -8.68
C ALA A 62 4.17 1.42 -10.09
N GLY A 63 5.03 2.14 -10.81
CA GLY A 63 4.79 2.61 -12.17
C GLY A 63 4.16 4.00 -12.20
N THR A 64 3.46 4.32 -13.28
CA THR A 64 2.63 5.53 -13.34
C THR A 64 1.30 5.30 -12.61
N TYR A 65 0.54 6.36 -12.31
CA TYR A 65 -0.81 6.19 -11.73
C TYR A 65 -1.74 5.34 -12.59
N VAL A 66 -1.59 5.38 -13.92
CA VAL A 66 -2.34 4.52 -14.83
C VAL A 66 -1.92 3.05 -14.69
N MET A 67 -0.62 2.78 -14.58
CA MET A 67 -0.12 1.42 -14.34
C MET A 67 -0.58 0.88 -12.98
N HIS A 68 -0.59 1.72 -11.94
CA HIS A 68 -1.09 1.33 -10.63
C HIS A 68 -2.60 1.05 -10.63
N ASP A 69 -3.38 1.81 -11.39
CA ASP A 69 -4.82 1.55 -11.60
C ASP A 69 -5.05 0.21 -12.33
N ILE A 70 -4.26 -0.10 -13.36
CA ILE A 70 -4.28 -1.42 -14.04
C ILE A 70 -3.88 -2.53 -13.08
N PHE A 71 -2.88 -2.32 -12.24
CA PHE A 71 -2.45 -3.30 -11.24
C PHE A 71 -3.58 -3.62 -10.25
N ARG A 72 -4.29 -2.60 -9.75
CA ARG A 72 -5.45 -2.78 -8.86
C ARG A 72 -6.60 -3.52 -9.53
N GLU A 73 -6.84 -3.24 -10.80
CA GLU A 73 -7.86 -3.96 -11.58
C GLU A 73 -7.54 -5.44 -11.69
N ARG A 74 -6.30 -5.79 -12.00
CA ARG A 74 -5.82 -7.18 -12.04
C ARG A 74 -5.94 -7.86 -10.67
N LEU A 75 -5.59 -7.18 -9.57
CA LEU A 75 -5.79 -7.72 -8.22
C LEU A 75 -7.27 -8.01 -7.95
N ALA A 76 -8.17 -7.13 -8.37
CA ALA A 76 -9.60 -7.31 -8.19
C ALA A 76 -10.15 -8.47 -9.05
N GLU A 77 -9.66 -8.62 -10.28
CA GLU A 77 -10.01 -9.72 -11.18
C GLU A 77 -9.57 -11.08 -10.59
N ILE A 78 -8.32 -11.19 -10.13
CA ILE A 78 -7.77 -12.43 -9.54
C ILE A 78 -8.48 -12.81 -8.23
N ALA A 79 -8.96 -11.81 -7.48
CA ALA A 79 -9.78 -12.01 -6.30
C ALA A 79 -11.27 -12.27 -6.60
N ASP A 80 -11.64 -12.43 -7.87
CA ASP A 80 -12.98 -12.76 -8.36
C ASP A 80 -14.06 -11.75 -7.92
N TYR A 81 -13.71 -10.47 -7.77
CA TYR A 81 -14.71 -9.43 -7.58
C TYR A 81 -15.56 -9.27 -8.84
N PRO A 82 -16.86 -8.99 -8.76
CA PRO A 82 -17.68 -8.80 -9.96
C PRO A 82 -17.28 -7.53 -10.71
N ALA A 83 -17.16 -7.61 -12.04
CA ALA A 83 -17.00 -6.42 -12.87
C ALA A 83 -18.33 -5.65 -12.94
N ILE A 84 -18.38 -4.46 -12.34
CA ILE A 84 -19.58 -3.61 -12.30
C ILE A 84 -19.26 -2.18 -12.69
N SER A 85 -20.30 -1.41 -13.01
CA SER A 85 -20.21 0.05 -13.15
C SER A 85 -20.71 0.73 -11.88
N ILE A 86 -20.02 1.79 -11.46
CA ILE A 86 -20.50 2.72 -10.43
C ILE A 86 -20.81 4.05 -11.12
N GLY A 87 -22.09 4.42 -11.20
CA GLY A 87 -22.54 5.63 -11.89
C GLY A 87 -22.24 5.59 -13.40
N ALA A 88 -21.52 6.60 -13.90
CA ALA A 88 -21.09 6.68 -15.30
C ALA A 88 -19.68 6.09 -15.55
N ALA A 89 -19.09 5.41 -14.56
CA ALA A 89 -17.76 4.81 -14.69
C ALA A 89 -17.77 3.57 -15.60
N ARG A 90 -16.59 3.22 -16.13
CA ARG A 90 -16.37 1.97 -16.87
C ARG A 90 -16.76 0.74 -16.03
N ILE A 91 -17.18 -0.34 -16.67
CA ILE A 91 -17.35 -1.64 -16.03
C ILE A 91 -15.97 -2.20 -15.72
N CYS A 92 -15.66 -2.46 -14.45
CA CYS A 92 -14.37 -3.01 -14.03
C CYS A 92 -14.47 -3.71 -12.66
N HIS A 93 -13.56 -4.65 -12.38
CA HIS A 93 -13.50 -5.44 -11.15
C HIS A 93 -13.16 -4.58 -9.92
N THR A 94 -12.36 -3.53 -10.10
CA THR A 94 -12.05 -2.54 -9.05
C THR A 94 -13.33 -1.92 -8.47
N ASN A 95 -14.35 -1.64 -9.30
CA ASN A 95 -15.62 -1.12 -8.81
C ASN A 95 -16.36 -2.17 -7.96
N GLY A 96 -16.28 -3.45 -8.33
CA GLY A 96 -16.83 -4.55 -7.54
C GLY A 96 -16.17 -4.63 -6.16
N ALA A 97 -14.84 -4.53 -6.12
CA ALA A 97 -14.09 -4.47 -4.88
C ALA A 97 -14.44 -3.22 -4.05
N ILE A 98 -14.64 -2.05 -4.66
CA ILE A 98 -15.07 -0.83 -3.96
C ILE A 98 -16.47 -1.02 -3.34
N ALA A 99 -17.41 -1.61 -4.07
CA ALA A 99 -18.77 -1.87 -3.60
C ALA A 99 -18.87 -2.99 -2.55
N ALA A 100 -17.92 -3.93 -2.55
CA ALA A 100 -17.85 -5.00 -1.56
C ALA A 100 -17.53 -4.47 -0.15
N LYS A 101 -18.05 -5.15 0.87
CA LYS A 101 -17.78 -4.83 2.27
C LYS A 101 -16.38 -5.29 2.70
N ASP A 102 -15.96 -6.44 2.21
CA ASP A 102 -14.70 -7.11 2.52
C ASP A 102 -14.24 -7.96 1.32
N GLY A 103 -13.03 -8.52 1.45
CA GLY A 103 -12.45 -9.44 0.49
C GLY A 103 -10.93 -9.27 0.34
N PRO A 104 -10.28 -10.07 -0.52
CA PRO A 104 -8.84 -9.99 -0.75
C PRO A 104 -8.44 -8.63 -1.33
N PHE A 105 -7.28 -8.11 -0.92
CA PHE A 105 -6.65 -6.88 -1.40
C PHE A 105 -7.48 -5.60 -1.24
N LYS A 106 -8.67 -5.68 -0.64
CA LYS A 106 -9.64 -4.58 -0.50
C LYS A 106 -9.00 -3.31 0.05
N GLU A 107 -8.08 -3.45 0.98
CA GLU A 107 -7.38 -2.36 1.64
C GLU A 107 -6.51 -1.55 0.68
N LEU A 108 -5.97 -2.19 -0.36
CA LEU A 108 -5.14 -1.57 -1.39
C LEU A 108 -5.98 -1.18 -2.62
N ILE A 109 -6.93 -2.03 -3.03
CA ILE A 109 -7.82 -1.76 -4.17
C ILE A 109 -8.77 -0.59 -3.84
N ASP A 110 -9.11 -0.35 -2.59
CA ASP A 110 -9.95 0.77 -2.16
C ASP A 110 -9.14 1.80 -1.36
N PHE A 111 -7.96 2.13 -1.89
CA PHE A 111 -7.06 3.14 -1.34
C PHE A 111 -6.78 4.27 -2.33
N SER A 112 -6.03 5.27 -1.89
CA SER A 112 -5.48 6.33 -2.73
C SER A 112 -4.57 5.75 -3.82
N ILE A 113 -4.65 6.30 -5.03
CA ILE A 113 -3.73 5.96 -6.14
C ILE A 113 -2.51 6.89 -6.20
N THR A 114 -2.48 7.94 -5.39
CA THR A 114 -1.44 8.98 -5.47
C THR A 114 -0.56 9.05 -4.25
N SER A 115 -1.14 8.90 -3.05
CA SER A 115 -0.40 9.12 -1.81
C SER A 115 -1.12 8.60 -0.57
N GLY A 116 -0.34 8.32 0.47
CA GLY A 116 -0.82 8.05 1.82
C GLY A 116 -0.28 6.75 2.42
N THR A 117 -0.50 6.57 3.72
CA THR A 117 0.07 5.45 4.48
C THR A 117 -0.95 4.35 4.81
N ILE A 118 -0.48 3.10 4.73
CA ILE A 118 -1.10 1.88 5.21
C ILE A 118 -0.31 1.41 6.45
N GLY A 119 -1.00 1.20 7.57
CA GLY A 119 -0.39 0.86 8.86
C GLY A 119 -0.08 -0.63 9.02
N THR A 120 0.48 -1.00 10.17
CA THR A 120 1.00 -2.34 10.46
C THR A 120 -0.10 -3.38 10.33
N ARG A 121 -1.25 -3.18 11.00
CA ARG A 121 -2.36 -4.15 10.99
C ARG A 121 -2.90 -4.40 9.59
N THR A 122 -3.09 -3.33 8.84
CA THR A 122 -3.58 -3.38 7.46
C THR A 122 -2.57 -4.06 6.54
N SER A 123 -1.28 -3.79 6.76
CA SER A 123 -0.19 -4.42 6.01
C SER A 123 -0.12 -5.93 6.26
N ALA A 124 -0.26 -6.38 7.52
CA ALA A 124 -0.31 -7.81 7.85
C ALA A 124 -1.44 -8.55 7.12
N LYS A 125 -2.65 -7.97 7.10
CA LYS A 125 -3.77 -8.55 6.35
C LYS A 125 -3.49 -8.60 4.86
N LEU A 126 -2.88 -7.55 4.30
CA LEU A 126 -2.50 -7.53 2.89
C LEU A 126 -1.39 -8.54 2.59
N ALA A 127 -0.39 -8.71 3.45
CA ALA A 127 0.62 -9.77 3.31
C ALA A 127 -0.04 -11.15 3.24
N ASP A 128 -1.00 -11.43 4.13
CA ASP A 128 -1.79 -12.66 4.10
C ASP A 128 -2.53 -12.83 2.77
N ASP A 129 -3.22 -11.80 2.28
CA ASP A 129 -3.89 -11.86 0.97
C ASP A 129 -2.89 -12.16 -0.15
N PHE A 130 -1.77 -11.43 -0.20
CA PHE A 130 -0.75 -11.61 -1.24
C PHE A 130 -0.15 -13.02 -1.22
N SER A 131 0.07 -13.59 -0.04
CA SER A 131 0.59 -14.95 0.10
C SER A 131 -0.34 -16.00 -0.51
N ARG A 132 -1.67 -15.82 -0.42
CA ARG A 132 -2.68 -16.78 -0.89
C ARG A 132 -2.70 -16.94 -2.41
N PHE A 133 -2.47 -15.85 -3.14
CA PHE A 133 -2.52 -15.87 -4.60
C PHE A 133 -1.14 -16.01 -5.25
N LEU A 134 -0.04 -15.96 -4.49
CA LEU A 134 1.33 -15.98 -5.02
C LEU A 134 1.59 -17.18 -5.96
N GLY A 135 1.07 -18.36 -5.63
CA GLY A 135 1.22 -19.54 -6.49
C GLY A 135 0.54 -19.40 -7.86
N ALA A 136 -0.61 -18.72 -7.93
CA ALA A 136 -1.29 -18.43 -9.19
C ALA A 136 -0.54 -17.36 -10.00
N ILE A 137 -0.01 -16.33 -9.33
CA ILE A 137 0.81 -15.30 -9.95
C ILE A 137 2.09 -15.89 -10.57
N ASP A 138 2.73 -16.81 -9.87
CA ASP A 138 3.98 -17.43 -10.30
C ASP A 138 3.81 -18.39 -11.49
N ALA A 139 2.60 -18.90 -11.70
CA ALA A 139 2.25 -19.73 -12.84
C ALA A 139 1.86 -18.92 -14.10
N ASP A 140 1.58 -17.63 -13.95
CA ASP A 140 1.25 -16.73 -15.06
C ASP A 140 2.51 -16.35 -15.86
N CYS A 141 2.36 -16.07 -17.15
CA CYS A 141 3.44 -15.65 -18.05
C CYS A 141 3.71 -14.13 -18.01
N ASP A 142 2.91 -13.35 -17.29
CA ASP A 142 3.12 -11.90 -17.13
C ASP A 142 4.20 -11.60 -16.06
N HIS A 143 5.46 -11.67 -16.47
CA HIS A 143 6.61 -11.44 -15.58
C HIS A 143 6.65 -10.05 -14.94
N LEU A 144 6.16 -9.01 -15.64
CA LEU A 144 6.14 -7.64 -15.11
C LEU A 144 5.10 -7.51 -14.00
N PHE A 145 3.93 -8.11 -14.19
CA PHE A 145 2.92 -8.17 -13.14
C PHE A 145 3.40 -8.98 -11.94
N ALA A 146 4.02 -10.14 -12.18
CA ALA A 146 4.53 -11.00 -11.11
C ALA A 146 5.63 -10.32 -10.27
N GLU A 147 6.56 -9.60 -10.92
CA GLU A 147 7.58 -8.82 -10.20
C GLU A 147 6.95 -7.72 -9.34
N LEU A 148 6.03 -6.94 -9.92
CA LEU A 148 5.35 -5.87 -9.18
C LEU A 148 4.52 -6.43 -8.01
N TYR A 149 3.86 -7.57 -8.22
CA TYR A 149 3.12 -8.28 -7.18
C TYR A 149 4.03 -8.71 -6.03
N ARG A 150 5.20 -9.27 -6.32
CA ARG A 150 6.20 -9.68 -5.30
C ARG A 150 6.77 -8.47 -4.54
N ASN A 151 6.97 -7.33 -5.20
CA ASN A 151 7.42 -6.12 -4.54
C ASN A 151 6.37 -5.60 -3.54
N TRP A 152 5.10 -5.58 -3.92
CA TRP A 152 4.00 -5.26 -2.99
C TRP A 152 3.92 -6.27 -1.85
N TYR A 153 4.00 -7.57 -2.14
CA TYR A 153 3.99 -8.61 -1.11
C TYR A 153 5.12 -8.41 -0.10
N PHE A 154 6.36 -8.23 -0.58
CA PHE A 154 7.52 -7.99 0.26
C PHE A 154 7.38 -6.71 1.10
N ALA A 155 6.86 -5.63 0.52
CA ALA A 155 6.56 -4.40 1.24
C ALA A 155 5.60 -4.63 2.42
N PHE A 156 4.53 -5.42 2.21
CA PHE A 156 3.59 -5.75 3.28
C PHE A 156 4.17 -6.70 4.34
N CYS A 157 4.93 -7.74 3.94
CA CYS A 157 5.68 -8.59 4.87
C CYS A 157 6.69 -7.80 5.71
N LEU A 158 7.33 -6.79 5.12
CA LEU A 158 8.23 -5.93 5.88
C LEU A 158 7.41 -5.13 6.91
N ALA A 159 6.32 -4.50 6.47
CA ALA A 159 5.52 -3.59 7.28
C ALA A 159 4.65 -4.27 8.36
N GLU A 160 4.37 -5.57 8.28
CA GLU A 160 3.65 -6.30 9.33
C GLU A 160 4.41 -6.32 10.67
N ASN A 161 5.73 -6.09 10.63
CA ASN A 161 6.62 -6.09 11.79
C ASN A 161 6.74 -4.68 12.40
N CYS A 162 5.64 -4.19 12.97
CA CYS A 162 5.54 -2.83 13.55
C CYS A 162 5.95 -1.75 12.53
N GLY A 163 5.41 -1.81 11.32
CA GLY A 163 5.81 -1.01 10.18
C GLY A 163 4.68 -0.25 9.49
N ALA A 164 5.00 0.29 8.32
CA ALA A 164 4.04 0.99 7.47
C ALA A 164 4.46 0.90 6.00
N VAL A 165 3.48 0.99 5.09
CA VAL A 165 3.71 1.18 3.66
C VAL A 165 3.16 2.55 3.26
N GLN A 166 4.00 3.40 2.69
CA GLN A 166 3.64 4.74 2.22
C GLN A 166 3.69 4.81 0.69
N LEU A 167 2.64 5.41 0.12
CA LEU A 167 2.56 5.80 -1.28
C LEU A 167 2.90 7.29 -1.40
N SER A 168 3.73 7.66 -2.39
CA SER A 168 4.12 9.06 -2.68
C SER A 168 4.40 9.33 -4.15
#